data_AF-A0A969L5H3-F1
#
_entry.id   AF-A0A969L5H3-F1
#
_cell.length_a   1.000
_cell.length_b   1.000
_cell.length_c   1.000
_cell.angle_alpha   90.00
_cell.angle_beta   90.00
_cell.angle_gamma   90.00
#
_symmetry.space_group_name_H-M   'P 1'
#
loop_
_entity.id
_entity.type
_entity.pdbx_description
1 polymer ?
#
loop_
_entity_poly.entity_id
_entity_poly.type
_entity_poly.pdbx_seq_one_letter_code
_entity_poly.pdbx_strand_id
1 'polypeptide(L)' 'MIRIIYQTDNMRDAVEQAFELSRSGDIILLSPACASFDLFKNYEDRGDQFKKAVNKLHKFANLKGK' A
#
# COMPACT_ATOMS: atom_id res chain seq x y z
N MET A 1 -19.14 2.36 11.44
CA MET A 1 -19.49 2.34 10.01
C MET A 1 -18.26 2.79 9.22
N ILE A 2 -17.78 1.98 8.28
CA ILE A 2 -16.64 2.34 7.42
C ILE A 2 -17.14 3.37 6.41
N ARG A 3 -16.43 4.50 6.28
CA ARG A 3 -16.88 5.63 5.43
C ARG A 3 -16.34 5.58 4.00
N ILE A 4 -15.22 4.89 3.79
CA ILE A 4 -14.49 4.92 2.53
C ILE A 4 -13.88 3.54 2.29
N ILE A 5 -14.10 2.98 1.10
CA ILE A 5 -13.52 1.72 0.63
C ILE A 5 -13.02 1.97 -0.80
N TYR A 6 -11.77 1.63 -1.06
CA TYR A 6 -11.18 1.65 -2.39
C TYR A 6 -10.77 0.22 -2.77
N GLN A 7 -11.10 -0.17 -4.00
CA GLN A 7 -10.69 -1.44 -4.57
C GLN A 7 -9.52 -1.20 -5.53
N THR A 8 -8.49 -2.03 -5.42
CA THR A 8 -7.31 -2.01 -6.29
C THR A 8 -6.93 -3.44 -6.68
N ASP A 9 -6.25 -3.59 -7.80
CA ASP A 9 -5.93 -4.91 -8.36
C ASP A 9 -4.52 -5.40 -8.00
N ASN A 10 -3.68 -4.53 -7.44
CA ASN A 10 -2.30 -4.87 -7.09
C ASN A 10 -1.78 -4.07 -5.88
N MET A 11 -0.69 -4.56 -5.28
CA MET A 11 -0.10 -3.98 -4.07
C MET A 11 0.42 -2.55 -4.27
N ARG A 12 0.92 -2.21 -5.47
CA ARG A 12 1.44 -0.87 -5.75
C ARG A 12 0.31 0.15 -5.66
N ASP A 13 -0.77 -0.10 -6.39
CA ASP A 13 -1.90 0.81 -6.47
C ASP A 13 -2.60 0.93 -5.10
N ALA A 14 -2.67 -0.17 -4.34
CA ALA A 14 -3.18 -0.15 -2.96
C ALA A 14 -2.37 0.79 -2.04
N VAL A 15 -1.04 0.72 -2.12
CA VAL A 15 -0.13 1.53 -1.30
C VAL A 15 -0.14 3.00 -1.74
N GLU A 16 -0.16 3.27 -3.05
CA GLU A 16 -0.28 4.64 -3.59
C GLU A 16 -1.61 5.28 -3.16
N GLN A 17 -2.73 4.57 -3.32
CA GLN A 17 -4.03 5.07 -2.91
C GLN A 17 -4.11 5.33 -1.40
N ALA A 18 -3.58 4.41 -0.57
CA ALA A 18 -3.53 4.58 0.88
C ALA A 18 -2.69 5.81 1.28
N PHE A 19 -1.56 6.04 0.59
CA PHE A 19 -0.69 7.19 0.85
C PHE A 19 -1.37 8.52 0.50
N GLU A 20 -2.05 8.59 -0.65
CA GLU A 20 -2.80 9.80 -1.06
C GLU A 20 -3.93 10.18 -0.11
N LEU A 21 -4.55 9.18 0.54
CA LEU A 21 -5.62 9.40 1.52
C LEU A 21 -5.09 9.72 2.92
N SER A 22 -3.83 9.35 3.20
CA SER A 22 -3.19 9.55 4.50
C SER A 22 -2.70 10.99 4.69
N ARG A 23 -2.56 11.38 5.95
CA ARG A 23 -1.93 12.63 6.35
C ARG A 23 -0.67 12.37 7.17
N SER A 24 0.14 13.41 7.36
CA SER A 24 1.29 13.32 8.26
C SER A 24 0.83 12.89 9.66
N GLY A 25 1.47 11.84 10.19
CA GLY A 25 1.12 11.24 11.48
C GLY A 25 0.20 10.01 11.40
N ASP A 26 -0.41 9.74 10.24
CA ASP A 26 -1.22 8.53 10.05
C ASP A 26 -0.36 7.28 9.89
N ILE A 27 -0.96 6.11 10.17
CA ILE A 27 -0.34 4.79 10.01
C ILE A 27 -1.05 4.04 8.87
N ILE A 28 -0.28 3.60 7.88
CA ILE A 28 -0.75 2.67 6.85
C ILE A 28 -0.36 1.25 7.26
N LEU A 29 -1.37 0.42 7.56
CA LEU A 29 -1.18 -0.97 8.00
C LEU A 29 -1.62 -1.96 6.92
N LEU A 30 -0.71 -2.88 6.55
CA LEU A 30 -1.07 -4.07 5.79
C LEU A 30 -1.55 -5.17 6.75
N SER A 31 -2.86 -5.38 6.85
CA SER A 31 -3.47 -6.47 7.63
C SER A 31 -4.50 -7.26 6.79
N PRO A 32 -4.02 -8.09 5.83
CA PRO A 32 -4.89 -8.87 4.98
C PRO A 32 -5.47 -10.06 5.76
N ALA A 33 -6.78 -10.08 5.95
CA ALA A 33 -7.51 -11.16 6.61
C ALA A 33 -7.65 -12.44 5.76
N CYS A 34 -6.98 -12.51 4.60
CA CYS A 34 -7.12 -13.60 3.61
C CYS A 34 -5.76 -14.24 3.27
N ALA A 35 -5.81 -15.47 2.79
CA ALA A 35 -4.65 -16.18 2.23
C ALA A 35 -4.08 -15.44 1.01
N SER A 36 -2.79 -15.61 0.74
CA SER A 36 -2.05 -14.83 -0.25
C SER A 36 -2.03 -15.40 -1.67
N PHE A 37 -2.56 -16.61 -1.88
CA PHE A 37 -2.23 -17.45 -3.03
C PHE A 37 -2.81 -17.01 -4.39
N ASP A 38 -3.77 -16.09 -4.42
CA ASP A 38 -4.37 -15.64 -5.68
C ASP A 38 -3.52 -14.59 -6.42
N LEU A 39 -2.86 -13.70 -5.67
CA LEU A 39 -2.13 -12.55 -6.20
C LEU A 39 -0.61 -12.60 -5.92
N PHE A 40 -0.21 -13.41 -4.94
CA PHE A 40 1.17 -13.48 -4.45
C PHE A 40 1.65 -14.93 -4.41
N LYS A 41 2.97 -15.10 -4.47
CA LYS A 41 3.57 -16.44 -4.36
C LYS A 41 3.30 -17.07 -2.99
N ASN A 42 3.36 -16.26 -1.94
CA ASN A 42 3.14 -16.62 -0.54
C ASN A 42 2.97 -15.34 0.30
N TYR A 43 2.87 -15.49 1.62
CA TYR A 43 2.65 -14.35 2.52
C TYR A 43 3.89 -13.47 2.64
N GLU A 44 5.10 -14.03 2.49
CA GLU A 44 6.35 -13.29 2.48
C GLU A 44 6.46 -12.40 1.24
N ASP A 45 6.15 -12.93 0.05
CA ASP A 45 6.13 -12.17 -1.21
C ASP A 45 5.14 -11.01 -1.14
N ARG A 46 3.96 -11.23 -0.54
CA ARG A 46 2.99 -10.16 -0.26
C ARG A 46 3.59 -9.04 0.60
N GLY A 47 4.27 -9.40 1.69
CA GLY A 47 4.94 -8.45 2.57
C GLY A 47 6.09 -7.72 1.87
N ASP A 48 6.86 -8.41 1.05
CA ASP A 48 7.97 -7.83 0.30
C ASP A 48 7.50 -6.89 -0.81
N GLN A 49 6.40 -7.20 -1.49
CA GLN A 49 5.76 -6.30 -2.44
C GLN A 49 5.26 -5.02 -1.77
N PHE A 50 4.69 -5.11 -0.57
CA PHE A 50 4.29 -3.94 0.21
C PHE A 50 5.49 -3.06 0.58
N LYS A 51 6.56 -3.64 1.15
CA LYS A 51 7.80 -2.91 1.45
C LYS A 51 8.38 -2.24 0.20
N LYS A 52 8.40 -2.94 -0.94
CA LYS A 52 8.87 -2.40 -2.22
C LYS A 52 8.03 -1.21 -2.68
N ALA A 53 6.70 -1.30 -2.57
CA ALA A 53 5.80 -0.20 -2.92
C ALA A 53 6.01 1.02 -2.01
N VAL A 54 6.07 0.81 -0.69
CA VAL A 54 6.35 1.88 0.28
C VAL A 54 7.71 2.55 0.03
N ASN A 55 8.76 1.77 -0.20
CA ASN A 55 10.10 2.30 -0.50
C ASN A 55 10.14 3.11 -1.81
N LYS A 56 9.24 2.83 -2.77
CA LYS A 56 9.12 3.63 -4.00
C LYS A 56 8.40 4.96 -3.77
N LEU A 57 7.47 5.05 -2.82
CA LEU A 57 6.80 6.31 -2.46
C LEU A 57 7.79 7.40 -2.02
N HIS A 58 8.84 7.02 -1.28
CA HIS A 58 9.86 7.96 -0.79
C HIS A 58 10.64 8.67 -1.91
N LYS A 59 10.63 8.15 -3.15
CA LYS A 59 11.19 8.86 -4.31
C LYS A 59 10.24 9.90 -4.91
N PHE A 60 8.93 9.76 -4.71
CA PHE A 60 7.91 10.69 -5.23
C PHE A 60 7.64 11.86 -4.28
N ALA A 61 7.78 11.69 -2.96
CA ALA A 61 7.63 12.79 -2.00
C ALA A 61 8.64 13.93 -2.20
N ASN A 62 9.83 13.64 -2.76
CA ASN A 62 10.85 14.65 -3.10
C ASN A 62 10.64 15.34 -4.45
N LEU A 63 9.62 14.96 -5.23
CA LEU A 63 9.36 15.52 -6.57
C LEU A 63 8.16 16.49 -6.61
N LYS A 64 7.29 16.49 -5.59
CA LYS A 64 6.18 17.46 -5.50
C LYS A 64 6.54 18.76 -4.76
N GLY A 65 7.84 18.98 -4.47
CA GLY A 65 8.38 20.15 -3.78
C GLY A 65 9.33 21.02 -4.61
N LYS A 66 9.21 21.00 -5.94
CA LYS A 66 9.78 22.01 -6.83
C LYS A 66 8.68 22.75 -7.56
#